data_AF-A0A7V1M8G5-F1
#
_entry.id   AF-A0A7V1M8G5-F1
#
_cell.length_a   1.000
_cell.length_b   1.000
_cell.length_c   1.000
_cell.angle_alpha   90.00
_cell.angle_beta   90.00
_cell.angle_gamma   90.00
#
_symmetry.space_group_name_H-M   'P 1'
#
loop_
_entity.id
_entity.type
_entity.pdbx_description
1 polymer ?
#
loop_
_entity_poly.entity_id
_entity_poly.type
_entity_poly.pdbx_seq_one_letter_code
_entity_poly.pdbx_strand_id
1 'polypeptide(L)'
;MKALLALEDGVTFEGEAIGAPGTVVGEVVFNTGMTGYQEILTDPSYAGQIVTLTYPLIGNYGINEEDDESRRIQVSALVVRQACEHPSNWRARWSLREHLQAKGIPGIHGIDTRALTRR
;
A
#
# COMPACT_ATOMS: atom_id res chain seq x y z
N MET A 1 -9.06 12.73 -1.61
CA MET A 1 -8.28 13.25 -2.76
C MET A 1 -8.21 12.14 -3.79
N LYS A 2 -8.36 12.43 -5.08
CA LYS A 2 -8.34 11.39 -6.13
C LYS A 2 -6.91 10.91 -6.39
N ALA A 3 -6.76 9.64 -6.76
CA ALA A 3 -5.53 9.04 -7.22
C ALA A 3 -5.79 8.21 -8.49
N LEU A 4 -4.76 8.06 -9.33
CA LEU A 4 -4.83 7.30 -10.57
C LEU A 4 -3.62 6.37 -10.65
N LEU A 5 -3.87 5.09 -10.87
CA LEU A 5 -2.86 4.12 -11.30
C LEU A 5 -3.02 3.92 -12.81
N ALA A 6 -1.97 4.20 -13.59
CA ALA A 6 -1.94 3.98 -15.03
C ALA A 6 -0.88 2.92 -15.36
N LEU A 7 -1.26 1.95 -16.19
CA LEU A 7 -0.39 0.88 -16.66
C LEU A 7 0.12 1.17 -18.07
N GLU A 8 1.21 0.50 -18.47
CA GLU A 8 1.82 0.67 -19.79
C GLU A 8 0.90 0.27 -20.96
N ASP A 9 -0.04 -0.64 -20.72
CA ASP A 9 -1.04 -1.10 -21.70
C ASP A 9 -2.19 -0.10 -21.90
N GLY A 10 -2.15 1.05 -21.23
CA GLY A 10 -3.15 2.11 -21.28
C GLY A 10 -4.33 1.92 -20.33
N VAL A 11 -4.36 0.85 -19.53
CA VAL A 11 -5.40 0.63 -18.52
C VAL A 11 -5.17 1.57 -17.33
N THR A 12 -6.26 2.17 -16.86
CA THR A 12 -6.23 3.07 -15.71
C THR A 12 -7.20 2.64 -14.62
N PHE A 13 -6.78 2.78 -13.36
CA PHE A 13 -7.61 2.59 -12.18
C PHE A 13 -7.71 3.90 -11.41
N GLU A 14 -8.93 4.44 -11.33
CA GLU A 14 -9.22 5.62 -10.51
C GLU A 14 -9.63 5.18 -9.10
N GLY A 15 -9.08 5.85 -8.11
CA GLY A 15 -9.37 5.60 -6.70
C GLY A 15 -9.10 6.81 -5.84
N GLU A 16 -8.93 6.57 -4.56
CA GLU A 16 -8.66 7.59 -3.56
C GLU A 16 -7.23 7.48 -3.04
N ALA A 17 -6.59 8.63 -2.83
CA ALA A 17 -5.24 8.69 -2.31
C ALA A 17 -5.17 8.28 -0.83
N ILE A 18 -4.30 7.33 -0.54
CA ILE A 18 -3.73 7.08 0.80
C ILE A 18 -2.27 7.49 0.81
N GLY A 19 -1.73 7.83 1.98
CA GLY A 19 -0.33 8.23 2.09
C GLY A 19 -0.06 9.66 1.59
N ALA A 20 1.18 9.89 1.19
CA ALA A 20 1.68 11.20 0.79
C ALA A 20 1.28 11.56 -0.66
N PRO A 21 1.07 12.86 -0.97
CA PRO A 21 0.84 13.29 -2.34
C PRO A 21 2.12 13.12 -3.18
N GLY A 22 1.97 12.69 -4.43
CA GLY A 22 3.10 12.57 -5.35
C GLY A 22 2.80 11.67 -6.54
N THR A 23 3.77 11.58 -7.44
CA THR A 23 3.73 10.67 -8.59
C THR A 23 4.97 9.81 -8.54
N VAL A 24 4.79 8.50 -8.69
CA VAL A 24 5.87 7.51 -8.74
C VAL A 24 5.68 6.63 -9.96
N VAL A 25 6.79 6.10 -10.46
CA VAL A 25 6.82 5.13 -11.55
C VAL A 25 7.60 3.93 -11.04
N GLY A 26 7.10 2.74 -11.31
CA GLY A 26 7.72 1.49 -10.87
C GLY A 26 6.99 0.29 -11.45
N GLU A 27 7.61 -0.87 -11.30
CA GLU A 27 6.99 -2.15 -11.65
C GLU A 27 5.81 -2.42 -10.71
N VAL A 28 4.64 -2.73 -11.27
CA VAL A 28 3.47 -3.11 -10.48
C VAL A 28 3.54 -4.61 -10.21
N VAL A 29 3.64 -4.98 -8.93
CA VAL A 29 3.63 -6.37 -8.48
C VAL A 29 2.45 -6.63 -7.58
N PHE A 30 2.09 -7.89 -7.37
CA PHE A 30 1.04 -8.28 -6.41
C PHE A 30 1.57 -9.27 -5.37
N ASN A 31 1.04 -9.18 -4.16
CA ASN A 31 1.31 -10.11 -3.07
C ASN A 31 -0.02 -10.67 -2.52
N THR A 32 -0.06 -12.00 -2.35
CA THR A 32 -1.24 -12.77 -1.91
C THR A 32 -1.35 -12.95 -0.40
N GLY A 33 -0.40 -12.38 0.36
CA GLY A 33 -0.41 -12.33 1.81
C GLY A 33 -1.67 -11.64 2.32
N MET A 34 -2.35 -12.29 3.27
CA MET A 34 -3.55 -11.76 3.92
C MET A 34 -3.23 -10.91 5.15
N THR A 35 -2.02 -11.07 5.68
CA THR A 35 -1.47 -10.38 6.85
C THR A 35 -0.03 -10.01 6.56
N GLY A 36 0.62 -9.30 7.48
CA GLY A 36 2.02 -8.91 7.33
C GLY A 36 2.26 -7.76 6.34
N TYR A 37 1.31 -6.82 6.23
CA TYR A 37 1.43 -5.73 5.26
C TYR A 37 2.53 -4.74 5.65
N GLN A 38 2.90 -4.63 6.93
CA GLN A 38 3.95 -3.73 7.39
C GLN A 38 5.33 -4.28 7.03
N GLU A 39 5.51 -5.58 7.24
CA GLU A 39 6.68 -6.37 6.85
C GLU A 39 6.88 -6.26 5.32
N ILE A 40 5.80 -6.44 4.54
CA ILE A 40 5.83 -6.27 3.07
C ILE A 40 6.24 -4.84 2.68
N LEU A 41 5.73 -3.80 3.36
CA LEU A 41 6.10 -2.42 3.06
C LEU A 41 7.59 -2.14 3.29
N THR A 42 8.19 -2.82 4.26
CA THR A 42 9.56 -2.58 4.71
C THR A 42 10.57 -3.59 4.19
N ASP A 43 10.16 -4.64 3.49
CA ASP A 43 11.03 -5.64 2.87
C ASP A 43 11.86 -5.01 1.72
N PRO A 44 13.21 -5.04 1.80
CA PRO A 44 14.11 -4.53 0.76
C PRO A 44 13.88 -5.11 -0.64
N SER A 45 13.25 -6.28 -0.75
CA SER A 45 12.95 -6.94 -2.02
C SER A 45 11.98 -6.15 -2.89
N TYR A 46 11.16 -5.28 -2.29
CA TYR A 46 10.19 -4.44 -3.02
C TYR A 46 10.72 -3.06 -3.40
N ALA A 47 12.03 -2.82 -3.28
CA ALA A 47 12.63 -1.54 -3.62
C ALA A 47 12.32 -1.12 -5.07
N GLY A 48 11.68 0.05 -5.23
CA GLY A 48 11.30 0.57 -6.55
C GLY A 48 9.97 0.05 -7.11
N GLN A 49 9.32 -0.91 -6.43
CA GLN A 49 8.09 -1.54 -6.89
C GLN A 49 6.83 -0.87 -6.31
N ILE A 50 5.75 -0.93 -7.08
CA ILE A 50 4.40 -0.54 -6.66
C ILE A 50 3.68 -1.82 -6.25
N VAL A 51 3.43 -1.98 -4.95
CA VAL A 51 2.90 -3.25 -4.40
C VAL A 51 1.39 -3.22 -4.32
N THR A 52 0.76 -4.21 -4.94
CA THR A 52 -0.68 -4.48 -4.87
C THR A 52 -0.97 -5.61 -3.89
N LEU A 53 -1.73 -5.32 -2.84
CA LEU A 53 -2.17 -6.36 -1.91
C LEU A 53 -3.51 -6.93 -2.35
N THR A 54 -3.58 -8.26 -2.49
CA THR A 54 -4.81 -8.91 -2.97
C THR A 54 -5.88 -9.02 -1.88
N TYR A 55 -5.47 -9.06 -0.60
CA TYR A 55 -6.44 -9.08 0.50
C TYR A 55 -7.18 -7.74 0.58
N PRO A 56 -8.51 -7.74 0.64
CA PRO A 56 -9.27 -6.53 0.35
C PRO A 56 -9.16 -5.46 1.44
N LEU A 57 -8.97 -5.83 2.70
CA LEU A 57 -8.93 -4.90 3.83
C LEU A 57 -7.50 -4.80 4.40
N ILE A 58 -6.82 -3.70 4.14
CA ILE A 58 -5.44 -3.46 4.58
C ILE A 58 -5.40 -2.34 5.62
N GLY A 59 -4.53 -2.47 6.63
CA GLY A 59 -4.41 -1.49 7.72
C GLY A 59 -5.28 -1.81 8.95
N ASN A 60 -5.94 -2.96 9.00
CA ASN A 60 -6.88 -3.32 10.06
C ASN A 60 -6.24 -3.45 11.45
N TYR A 61 -4.96 -3.80 11.54
CA TYR A 61 -4.23 -3.85 12.82
C TYR A 61 -3.25 -2.68 13.01
N GLY A 62 -3.35 -1.65 12.17
CA GLY A 62 -2.50 -0.45 12.24
C GLY A 62 -1.03 -0.75 11.94
N ILE A 63 -0.16 0.12 12.43
CA ILE A 63 1.29 0.05 12.32
C ILE A 63 1.90 0.18 13.72
N ASN A 64 3.02 -0.52 13.95
CA ASN A 64 3.81 -0.44 15.18
C ASN A 64 5.31 -0.33 14.87
N GLU A 65 6.18 -0.35 15.87
CA GLU A 65 7.64 -0.22 15.67
C GLU A 65 8.37 -1.57 15.57
N GLU A 66 7.70 -2.66 15.92
CA GLU A 66 8.31 -4.00 16.07
C GLU A 66 8.24 -4.83 14.79
N ASP A 67 7.28 -4.56 13.92
CA ASP A 67 7.01 -5.34 12.70
C ASP A 67 7.71 -4.75 11.43
N ASP A 68 8.70 -3.86 11.61
CA ASP A 68 9.51 -3.31 10.51
C ASP A 68 10.68 -4.28 10.17
N GLU A 69 10.70 -4.84 8.96
CA GLU A 69 11.77 -5.72 8.45
C GLU A 69 13.01 -4.94 7.97
N SER A 70 12.90 -3.61 7.83
CA SER A 70 14.05 -2.76 7.55
C SER A 70 13.85 -1.34 8.09
N ARG A 71 14.90 -0.51 8.01
CA ARG A 71 14.92 0.84 8.60
C ARG A 71 13.94 1.83 7.95
N ARG A 72 13.32 1.48 6.83
CA ARG A 72 12.40 2.35 6.08
C ARG A 72 11.42 1.53 5.25
N ILE A 73 10.36 2.18 4.80
CA ILE A 73 9.52 1.65 3.73
C ILE A 73 10.34 1.57 2.44
N GLN A 74 10.24 0.45 1.73
CA GLN A 74 11.00 0.16 0.52
C GLN A 74 10.14 0.26 -0.74
N VAL A 75 8.82 0.01 -0.61
CA VAL A 75 7.88 0.15 -1.72
C VAL A 75 7.83 1.60 -2.22
N SER A 76 7.69 1.78 -3.54
CA SER A 76 7.47 3.09 -4.16
C SER A 76 6.04 3.59 -3.95
N ALA A 77 5.07 2.67 -3.97
CA ALA A 77 3.66 2.96 -3.70
C ALA A 77 2.92 1.71 -3.24
N LEU A 78 1.80 1.94 -2.55
CA LEU A 78 0.89 0.90 -2.09
C LEU A 78 -0.47 0.97 -2.83
N VAL A 79 -0.95 -0.17 -3.30
CA VAL A 79 -2.23 -0.32 -4.01
C VAL A 79 -3.11 -1.32 -3.25
N VAL A 80 -4.28 -0.88 -2.81
CA VAL A 80 -5.20 -1.73 -2.02
C VAL A 80 -6.65 -1.58 -2.47
N ARG A 81 -7.50 -2.55 -2.12
CA ARG A 81 -8.94 -2.44 -2.35
C ARG A 81 -9.58 -1.49 -1.35
N GLN A 82 -9.35 -1.71 -0.06
CA GLN A 82 -9.87 -0.89 1.03
C GLN A 82 -8.78 -0.67 2.08
N ALA A 83 -8.50 0.60 2.38
CA ALA A 83 -7.67 0.98 3.51
C ALA A 83 -8.55 1.16 4.75
N CYS A 84 -8.19 0.52 5.86
CA CYS A 84 -8.86 0.69 7.14
C CYS A 84 -8.50 2.06 7.73
N GLU A 85 -9.52 2.87 8.05
CA GLU A 85 -9.31 4.18 8.67
C GLU A 85 -9.04 4.08 10.18
N HIS A 86 -9.70 3.13 10.84
CA HIS A 86 -9.68 2.96 12.29
C HIS A 86 -9.12 1.58 12.64
N PRO A 87 -7.79 1.43 12.76
CA PRO A 87 -7.18 0.16 13.11
C PRO A 87 -7.61 -0.30 14.51
N SER A 88 -7.71 -1.62 14.71
CA SER A 88 -8.06 -2.22 15.99
C SER A 88 -7.08 -3.35 16.33
N ASN A 89 -6.02 -2.99 17.04
CA ASN A 89 -5.05 -3.92 17.60
C ASN A 89 -4.35 -3.26 18.79
N TRP A 90 -4.08 -4.02 19.86
CA TRP A 90 -3.45 -3.51 21.07
C TRP A 90 -2.02 -3.00 20.85
N ARG A 91 -1.32 -3.47 19.80
CA ARG A 91 0.01 -3.00 19.38
C ARG A 91 -0.04 -1.76 18.49
N ALA A 92 -1.20 -1.39 17.95
CA ALA A 92 -1.31 -0.30 16.98
C ALA A 92 -0.89 1.04 17.61
N ARG A 93 0.03 1.74 16.94
CA ARG A 93 0.46 3.10 17.29
C ARG A 93 0.00 4.13 16.28
N TRP A 94 -0.06 3.75 15.00
CA TRP A 94 -0.52 4.60 13.91
C TRP A 94 -1.47 3.85 12.98
N SER A 95 -2.31 4.59 12.26
CA SER A 95 -2.99 4.09 11.08
C SER A 95 -2.00 3.92 9.92
N LEU A 96 -2.37 3.06 8.96
CA LEU A 96 -1.63 2.90 7.71
C LEU A 96 -1.48 4.24 6.97
N ARG A 97 -2.55 5.06 6.94
CA ARG A 97 -2.56 6.36 6.26
C ARG A 97 -1.54 7.31 6.88
N GLU A 98 -1.52 7.45 8.21
CA GLU A 98 -0.58 8.31 8.92
C GLU A 98 0.86 7.86 8.67
N HIS A 99 1.12 6.56 8.72
CA HIS A 99 2.45 6.03 8.51
C HIS A 99 2.97 6.29 7.08
N LEU A 100 2.15 6.02 6.06
CA LEU A 100 2.51 6.32 4.67
C LEU A 100 2.72 7.82 4.43
N GLN A 101 1.88 8.68 5.04
CA GLN A 101 2.05 10.14 4.97
C GLN A 101 3.35 10.60 5.61
N ALA A 102 3.65 10.13 6.82
CA ALA A 102 4.84 10.49 7.57
C ALA A 102 6.14 10.06 6.86
N LYS A 103 6.09 8.96 6.10
CA LYS A 103 7.24 8.43 5.34
C LYS A 103 7.31 8.91 3.89
N GLY A 104 6.37 9.75 3.44
CA GLY A 104 6.38 10.28 2.08
C GLY A 104 6.01 9.25 1.01
N ILE A 105 5.27 8.20 1.35
CA ILE A 105 4.93 7.11 0.44
C ILE A 105 3.51 7.32 -0.11
N PRO A 106 3.33 7.44 -1.43
CA PRO A 106 2.01 7.52 -2.04
C PRO A 106 1.32 6.16 -2.08
N GLY A 107 0.00 6.19 -2.17
CA GLY A 107 -0.79 4.99 -2.42
C GLY A 107 -2.21 5.29 -2.86
N ILE A 108 -2.90 4.24 -3.27
CA ILE A 108 -4.25 4.29 -3.81
C ILE A 108 -5.12 3.19 -3.20
N HIS A 109 -6.33 3.55 -2.78
CA HIS A 109 -7.37 2.62 -2.37
C HIS A 109 -8.65 2.81 -3.18
N GLY A 110 -9.59 1.86 -3.07
CA GLY A 110 -10.87 1.91 -3.76
C GLY A 110 -10.88 1.29 -5.16
N ILE A 111 -9.76 0.69 -5.60
CA ILE A 111 -9.66 0.09 -6.94
C ILE A 111 -9.93 -1.42 -6.92
N ASP A 112 -10.21 -2.02 -8.08
CA ASP A 112 -10.35 -3.47 -8.19
C ASP A 112 -8.97 -4.15 -8.30
N THR A 113 -8.38 -4.49 -7.15
CA THR A 113 -7.08 -5.18 -7.09
C THR A 113 -7.12 -6.58 -7.69
N ARG A 114 -8.29 -7.23 -7.78
CA ARG A 114 -8.44 -8.54 -8.44
C ARG A 114 -8.35 -8.39 -9.95
N ALA A 115 -8.97 -7.36 -10.52
CA ALA A 115 -8.84 -7.06 -11.95
C ALA A 115 -7.40 -6.69 -12.33
N LEU A 116 -6.68 -5.99 -11.44
CA LEU A 116 -5.26 -5.70 -11.61
C LEU A 116 -4.39 -6.97 -11.55
N THR A 117 -4.64 -7.86 -10.59
CA THR A 117 -3.84 -9.09 -10.38
C THR A 117 -4.00 -10.14 -11.49
N ARG A 118 -5.10 -10.12 -12.25
CA ARG A 118 -5.38 -11.11 -13.31
C ARG A 118 -4.77 -10.75 -14.67
N ARG A 119 -4.09 -9.62 -14.77
CA ARG A 119 -3.44 -9.13 -15.97
C ARG A 119 -1.98 -9.54 -15.95
#